data_AF-A0A238U5G2-F1
#
_entry.id   AF-A0A238U5G2-F1
#
_cell.length_a   1.000
_cell.length_b   1.000
_cell.length_c   1.000
_cell.angle_alpha   90.00
_cell.angle_beta   90.00
_cell.angle_gamma   90.00
#
_symmetry.space_group_name_H-M   'P 1'
#
loop_
_entity.id
_entity.type
_entity.pdbx_description
1 polymer ?
#
loop_
_entity_poly.entity_id
_entity_poly.type
_entity_poly.pdbx_seq_one_letter_code
_entity_poly.pdbx_strand_id
1 'polypeptide(L)'
;MKLKIAIQFFLYSFFFFYCSNMAFAISDIKINVIILNSTKKEFKSGTLIINDKNKKEVKKMIINTLSSTIFLDDESTQYNFSFKSTGFITNFYYSQNNEIIIRLSTTKSLNSISYNKYLLNQKDTNDRYLEGELSFILFGIQSTISNEMKAFKEKYNVSFEYKNCVVDPILMKQVSAHNREIYTYLKKKIGTQWLLELPVSILGIKER
;
A
#
# COMPACT_ATOMS: atom_id res chain seq x y z
N MET A 1 -1.10 73.10 1.98
CA MET A 1 -2.12 72.02 1.86
C MET A 1 -1.95 71.15 0.61
N LYS A 2 -1.52 71.68 -0.55
CA LYS A 2 -1.33 70.89 -1.80
C LYS A 2 -0.14 69.92 -1.82
N LEU A 3 0.87 70.10 -0.96
CA LEU A 3 2.08 69.25 -0.95
C LEU A 3 1.90 67.91 -0.23
N LYS A 4 0.98 67.82 0.75
CA LYS A 4 0.73 66.57 1.50
C LYS A 4 -0.04 65.53 0.69
N ILE A 5 -0.86 65.95 -0.27
CA ILE A 5 -1.70 65.05 -1.09
C ILE A 5 -0.85 64.35 -2.17
N ALA A 6 0.18 65.01 -2.70
CA ALA A 6 1.05 64.44 -3.73
C ALA A 6 1.94 63.29 -3.20
N ILE A 7 2.41 63.39 -1.96
CA ILE A 7 3.25 62.36 -1.32
C ILE A 7 2.42 61.10 -0.99
N GLN A 8 1.14 61.27 -0.65
CA GLN A 8 0.25 60.15 -0.35
C GLN A 8 -0.10 59.32 -1.59
N PHE A 9 -0.23 59.96 -2.76
CA PHE A 9 -0.42 59.25 -4.04
C PHE A 9 0.86 58.55 -4.53
N PHE A 10 2.04 59.12 -4.27
CA PHE A 10 3.31 58.49 -4.66
C PHE A 10 3.60 57.22 -3.85
N LEU A 11 3.21 57.19 -2.57
CA LEU A 11 3.37 56.00 -1.70
C LEU A 11 2.39 54.87 -2.04
N TYR A 12 1.18 55.16 -2.51
CA TYR A 12 0.23 54.13 -2.96
C TYR A 12 0.59 53.51 -4.32
N SER A 13 1.22 54.29 -5.22
CA SER A 13 1.71 53.78 -6.51
C SER A 13 2.89 52.82 -6.35
N PHE A 14 3.76 53.07 -5.35
CA PHE A 14 4.93 52.23 -5.11
C PHE A 14 4.58 50.88 -4.45
N PHE A 15 3.45 50.79 -3.74
CA PHE A 15 3.01 49.55 -3.09
C PHE A 15 2.35 48.55 -4.06
N PHE A 16 1.80 49.01 -5.18
CA PHE A 16 1.21 48.14 -6.20
C PHE A 16 2.24 47.49 -7.14
N PHE A 17 3.49 47.96 -7.15
CA PHE A 17 4.51 47.47 -8.08
C PHE A 17 5.35 46.29 -7.54
N TYR A 18 5.23 45.93 -6.25
CA TYR A 18 6.02 44.86 -5.64
C TYR A 18 5.32 43.49 -5.58
N CYS A 19 4.05 43.38 -5.96
CA CYS A 19 3.31 42.11 -5.88
C CYS A 19 3.26 41.29 -7.18
N SER A 20 3.87 41.74 -8.28
CA SER A 20 3.61 41.14 -9.61
C SER A 20 4.64 40.12 -10.11
N ASN A 21 5.67 39.74 -9.36
CA ASN A 21 6.65 38.75 -9.85
C ASN A 21 7.10 37.72 -8.80
N MET A 22 6.17 37.15 -8.02
CA MET A 22 6.41 35.80 -7.50
C MET A 22 6.13 34.81 -8.62
N ALA A 23 7.10 34.64 -9.51
CA ALA A 23 7.18 33.41 -10.29
C ALA A 23 7.40 32.28 -9.29
N PHE A 24 6.33 31.56 -8.95
CA PHE A 24 6.45 30.32 -8.20
C PHE A 24 7.39 29.41 -9.00
N ALA A 25 8.55 29.10 -8.41
CA ALA A 25 9.42 28.08 -8.97
C ALA A 25 8.63 26.78 -8.98
N ILE A 26 8.23 26.33 -10.17
CA ILE A 26 7.63 25.03 -10.37
C ILE A 26 8.75 24.02 -10.10
N SER A 27 8.77 23.43 -8.90
CA SER A 27 9.66 22.33 -8.60
C SER A 27 9.03 21.06 -9.15
N ASP A 28 9.50 20.62 -10.30
CA ASP A 28 9.05 19.35 -10.89
C ASP A 28 9.34 18.19 -9.91
N ILE A 29 8.30 17.46 -9.51
CA ILE A 29 8.49 16.24 -8.71
C ILE A 29 9.03 15.17 -9.64
N LYS A 30 10.26 14.74 -9.36
CA LYS A 30 10.88 13.61 -10.03
C LYS A 30 10.34 12.31 -9.42
N ILE A 31 9.68 11.49 -10.24
CA ILE A 31 9.22 10.15 -9.88
C ILE A 31 9.91 9.10 -10.73
N ASN A 32 10.43 8.06 -10.10
CA ASN A 32 10.98 6.90 -10.80
C ASN A 32 9.91 5.82 -10.95
N VAL A 33 9.61 5.43 -12.18
CA VAL A 33 8.73 4.33 -12.52
C VAL A 33 9.57 3.10 -12.79
N ILE A 34 9.33 2.02 -12.07
CA ILE A 34 10.06 0.75 -12.16
C ILE A 34 9.07 -0.35 -12.51
N ILE A 35 9.34 -1.09 -13.59
CA ILE A 35 8.55 -2.22 -14.04
C ILE A 35 9.23 -3.52 -13.59
N LEU A 36 8.56 -4.28 -12.74
CA LEU A 36 9.00 -5.62 -12.34
C LEU A 36 8.25 -6.66 -13.18
N ASN A 37 8.92 -7.19 -14.21
CA ASN A 37 8.39 -8.30 -15.01
C ASN A 37 8.87 -9.64 -14.47
N SER A 38 8.09 -10.28 -13.61
CA SER A 38 8.39 -11.63 -13.07
C SER A 38 7.87 -12.76 -13.98
N THR A 39 7.58 -12.48 -15.25
CA THR A 39 6.94 -13.43 -16.16
C THR A 39 7.89 -13.85 -17.27
N LYS A 40 7.60 -14.99 -17.93
CA LYS A 40 8.33 -15.41 -19.13
C LYS A 40 7.96 -14.61 -20.38
N LYS A 41 6.94 -13.75 -20.30
CA LYS A 41 6.47 -12.94 -21.41
C LYS A 41 7.27 -11.64 -21.44
N GLU A 42 7.85 -11.32 -22.59
CA GLU A 42 8.56 -10.07 -22.80
C GLU A 42 7.62 -8.87 -22.64
N PHE A 43 8.07 -7.85 -21.89
CA PHE A 43 7.39 -6.58 -21.77
C PHE A 43 7.81 -5.66 -22.93
N LYS A 44 6.84 -5.25 -23.75
CA LYS A 44 7.08 -4.33 -24.88
C LYS A 44 6.76 -2.88 -24.53
N SER A 45 5.56 -2.66 -23.99
CA SER A 45 5.11 -1.35 -23.56
C SER A 45 3.87 -1.42 -22.67
N GLY A 46 3.58 -0.32 -22.00
CA GLY A 46 2.30 -0.05 -21.37
C GLY A 46 2.04 1.45 -21.26
N THR A 47 0.83 1.79 -20.86
CA THR A 47 0.39 3.18 -20.71
C THR A 47 0.23 3.50 -19.24
N LEU A 48 1.07 4.40 -18.74
CA LEU A 48 0.88 5.05 -17.44
C LEU A 48 -0.18 6.14 -17.60
N ILE A 49 -1.17 6.12 -16.73
CA ILE A 49 -2.27 7.09 -16.67
C ILE A 49 -2.16 7.80 -15.33
N ILE A 50 -2.00 9.11 -15.39
CA ILE A 50 -1.85 9.99 -14.23
C ILE A 50 -3.09 10.88 -14.20
N ASN A 51 -3.88 10.75 -13.15
CA ASN A 51 -5.09 11.55 -12.95
C ASN A 51 -4.83 12.54 -11.82
N ASP A 52 -4.79 13.83 -12.18
CA ASP A 52 -4.70 14.94 -11.25
C ASP A 52 -6.10 15.22 -10.70
N LYS A 53 -6.33 14.92 -9.41
CA LYS A 53 -7.65 15.10 -8.79
C LYS A 53 -8.07 16.55 -8.70
N ASN A 54 -7.13 17.48 -8.54
CA ASN A 54 -7.44 18.88 -8.31
C ASN A 54 -7.70 19.59 -9.64
N LYS A 55 -6.89 19.31 -10.66
CA LYS A 55 -7.03 19.89 -12.01
C LYS A 55 -8.02 19.14 -12.89
N LYS A 56 -8.49 17.95 -12.48
CA LYS A 56 -9.35 17.04 -13.25
C LYS A 56 -8.74 16.68 -14.61
N GLU A 57 -7.42 16.63 -14.68
CA GLU A 57 -6.67 16.34 -15.90
C GLU A 57 -6.18 14.88 -15.90
N VAL A 58 -6.18 14.27 -17.08
CA VAL A 58 -5.67 12.91 -17.28
C VAL A 58 -4.52 12.93 -18.27
N LYS A 59 -3.31 12.75 -17.77
CA LYS A 59 -2.09 12.60 -18.59
C LYS A 59 -1.85 11.13 -18.86
N LYS A 60 -1.49 10.80 -20.11
CA LYS A 60 -1.15 9.43 -20.54
C LYS A 60 0.27 9.41 -21.08
N MET A 61 1.07 8.47 -20.62
CA MET A 61 2.46 8.31 -21.03
C MET A 61 2.74 6.86 -21.41
N ILE A 62 3.47 6.67 -22.51
CA ILE A 62 3.91 5.33 -22.93
C ILE A 62 5.22 5.03 -22.21
N ILE A 63 5.24 3.89 -21.51
CA ILE A 63 6.44 3.32 -20.88
C ILE A 63 6.79 2.07 -21.65
N ASN A 64 7.99 2.03 -22.22
CA ASN A 64 8.51 0.92 -23.02
C ASN A 64 9.83 0.35 -22.46
N THR A 65 10.30 0.88 -21.33
CA THR A 65 11.49 0.42 -20.62
C THR A 65 11.11 -0.12 -19.24
N LEU A 66 12.02 -0.88 -18.62
CA LEU A 66 11.83 -1.39 -17.26
C LEU A 66 12.04 -0.32 -16.18
N SER A 67 12.62 0.81 -16.54
CA SER A 67 12.77 1.97 -15.67
C SER A 67 12.62 3.25 -16.48
N SER A 68 11.85 4.20 -15.97
CA SER A 68 11.65 5.51 -16.58
C SER A 68 11.52 6.56 -15.48
N THR A 69 11.97 7.78 -15.75
CA THR A 69 11.72 8.93 -14.88
C THR A 69 10.59 9.76 -15.47
N ILE A 70 9.65 10.19 -14.63
CA ILE A 70 8.60 11.14 -14.98
C ILE A 70 8.68 12.37 -14.09
N PHE A 71 8.14 13.47 -14.59
CA PHE A 71 8.06 14.74 -13.89
C PHE A 71 6.60 15.13 -13.72
N LEU A 72 6.23 15.52 -12.50
CA LEU A 72 4.92 16.07 -12.16
C LEU A 72 5.04 17.54 -11.78
N ASP A 73 4.04 18.31 -12.15
CA ASP A 73 4.15 19.77 -12.16
C ASP A 73 3.91 20.43 -10.78
N ASP A 74 3.44 19.70 -9.75
CA ASP A 74 3.05 20.31 -8.46
C ASP A 74 2.96 19.31 -7.28
N GLU A 75 3.64 19.62 -6.16
CA GLU A 75 3.65 18.79 -4.94
C GLU A 75 2.35 18.86 -4.12
N SER A 76 1.57 19.91 -4.30
CA SER A 76 0.30 20.11 -3.58
C SER A 76 -0.84 19.29 -4.15
N THR A 77 -0.63 18.65 -5.31
CA THR A 77 -1.68 17.94 -6.03
C THR A 77 -1.77 16.47 -5.67
N GLN A 78 -2.99 15.98 -5.47
CA GLN A 78 -3.22 14.55 -5.27
C GLN A 78 -3.32 13.84 -6.61
N TYR A 79 -2.35 12.97 -6.89
CA TYR A 79 -2.32 12.16 -8.10
C TYR A 79 -2.85 10.74 -7.84
N ASN A 80 -3.64 10.24 -8.79
CA ASN A 80 -3.99 8.83 -8.90
C ASN A 80 -3.24 8.24 -10.11
N PHE A 81 -2.53 7.14 -9.89
CA PHE A 81 -1.80 6.44 -10.95
C PHE A 81 -2.48 5.14 -11.32
N SER A 82 -2.48 4.80 -12.61
CA SER A 82 -2.81 3.47 -13.09
C SER A 82 -1.98 3.12 -14.33
N PHE A 83 -1.88 1.84 -14.66
CA PHE A 83 -1.09 1.35 -15.78
C PHE A 83 -1.86 0.28 -16.49
N LYS A 84 -1.71 0.22 -17.80
CA LYS A 84 -2.29 -0.81 -18.64
C LYS A 84 -1.23 -1.32 -19.58
N SER A 85 -1.07 -2.63 -19.66
CA SER A 85 -0.18 -3.27 -20.63
C SER A 85 -0.85 -4.51 -21.21
N THR A 86 -0.74 -4.70 -22.52
CA THR A 86 -1.48 -5.74 -23.24
C THR A 86 -1.01 -7.13 -22.83
N GLY A 87 -1.95 -7.92 -22.32
CA GLY A 87 -1.73 -9.30 -21.89
C GLY A 87 -0.85 -9.41 -20.64
N PHE A 88 -0.86 -8.39 -19.81
CA PHE A 88 -0.39 -8.43 -18.42
C PHE A 88 -1.52 -7.97 -17.49
N ILE A 89 -1.55 -8.54 -16.29
CA ILE A 89 -2.23 -7.97 -15.13
C ILE A 89 -1.19 -7.10 -14.41
N THR A 90 -1.61 -5.94 -13.94
CA THR A 90 -0.71 -4.91 -13.42
C THR A 90 -1.10 -4.54 -12.00
N ASN A 91 -0.17 -4.66 -11.07
CA ASN A 91 -0.35 -4.19 -9.69
C ASN A 91 0.53 -2.95 -9.43
N PHE A 92 -0.05 -1.93 -8.79
CA PHE A 92 0.63 -0.69 -8.43
C PHE A 92 1.07 -0.66 -6.98
N TYR A 93 2.30 -0.21 -6.76
CA TYR A 93 2.82 0.13 -5.44
C TYR A 93 3.49 1.51 -5.52
N TYR A 94 3.09 2.41 -4.62
CA TYR A 94 3.77 3.69 -4.42
C TYR A 94 4.67 3.58 -3.20
N SER A 95 5.94 3.95 -3.34
CA SER A 95 6.94 3.97 -2.27
C SER A 95 7.17 5.41 -1.80
N GLN A 96 7.59 5.59 -0.54
CA GLN A 96 7.85 6.90 0.06
C GLN A 96 9.03 7.66 -0.59
N ASN A 97 9.82 7.01 -1.45
CA ASN A 97 10.99 7.60 -2.11
C ASN A 97 10.69 8.17 -3.52
N ASN A 98 9.46 8.61 -3.78
CA ASN A 98 9.00 9.03 -5.11
C ASN A 98 9.21 7.94 -6.17
N GLU A 99 8.91 6.69 -5.81
CA GLU A 99 9.00 5.56 -6.72
C GLU A 99 7.62 4.92 -6.93
N ILE A 100 7.30 4.66 -8.18
CA ILE A 100 6.15 3.88 -8.61
C ILE A 100 6.68 2.54 -9.10
N ILE A 101 6.32 1.47 -8.40
CA ILE A 101 6.66 0.10 -8.77
C ILE A 101 5.43 -0.56 -9.38
N ILE A 102 5.57 -1.00 -10.63
CA ILE A 102 4.51 -1.68 -11.39
C ILE A 102 4.95 -3.12 -11.58
N ARG A 103 4.23 -4.05 -10.96
CA ARG A 103 4.48 -5.47 -11.14
C ARG A 103 3.61 -6.02 -12.26
N LEU A 104 4.25 -6.65 -13.25
CA LEU A 104 3.58 -7.35 -14.32
C LEU A 104 3.43 -8.82 -13.97
N SER A 105 2.22 -9.33 -14.15
CA SER A 105 1.90 -10.76 -14.05
C SER A 105 1.11 -11.20 -15.28
N THR A 106 1.13 -12.50 -15.59
CA THR A 106 0.26 -13.08 -16.62
C THR A 106 -0.85 -13.87 -15.95
N THR A 107 -1.98 -14.04 -16.63
CA THR A 107 -3.10 -14.87 -16.15
C THR A 107 -2.68 -16.30 -15.81
N LYS A 108 -1.59 -16.82 -16.42
CA LYS A 108 -0.98 -18.14 -16.13
C LYS A 108 0.15 -18.11 -15.07
N SER A 109 0.73 -16.95 -14.75
CA SER A 109 1.69 -16.83 -13.62
C SER A 109 0.97 -16.64 -12.28
N LEU A 110 -0.36 -16.59 -12.29
CA LEU A 110 -1.23 -16.94 -11.16
C LEU A 110 -1.25 -18.46 -10.95
N ASN A 111 -0.09 -19.12 -10.96
CA ASN A 111 0.01 -20.41 -10.31
C ASN A 111 -0.05 -20.14 -8.80
N SER A 112 -1.27 -20.15 -8.28
CA SER A 112 -1.60 -20.70 -6.96
C SER A 112 -0.79 -20.21 -5.75
N ILE A 113 -0.74 -18.90 -5.49
CA ILE A 113 -1.08 -18.49 -4.13
C ILE A 113 -2.57 -18.25 -4.19
N SER A 114 -3.35 -19.24 -3.79
CA SER A 114 -4.80 -19.13 -3.73
C SER A 114 -5.14 -17.87 -2.93
N TYR A 115 -5.55 -16.82 -3.63
CA TYR A 115 -6.01 -15.56 -3.04
C TYR A 115 -7.29 -15.79 -2.21
N ASN A 116 -7.90 -16.97 -2.25
CA ASN A 116 -9.01 -17.38 -1.39
C ASN A 116 -8.59 -18.26 -0.20
N LYS A 117 -7.30 -18.61 -0.04
CA LYS A 117 -6.87 -19.60 0.97
C LYS A 117 -7.13 -19.18 2.42
N TYR A 118 -7.19 -17.88 2.69
CA TYR A 118 -7.23 -17.37 4.06
C TYR A 118 -8.60 -16.80 4.47
N LEU A 119 -9.60 -16.82 3.57
CA LEU A 119 -10.98 -16.49 3.94
C LEU A 119 -11.60 -17.69 4.63
N LEU A 120 -11.81 -17.56 5.94
CA LEU A 120 -12.56 -18.52 6.72
C LEU A 120 -14.05 -18.16 6.67
N ASN A 121 -14.91 -19.12 7.01
CA ASN A 121 -16.27 -18.83 7.42
C ASN A 121 -16.46 -19.30 8.86
N GLN A 122 -17.52 -18.86 9.56
CA GLN A 122 -17.70 -19.19 10.98
C GLN A 122 -17.81 -20.69 11.27
N LYS A 123 -18.42 -21.46 10.35
CA LYS A 123 -18.57 -22.92 10.51
C LYS A 123 -17.21 -23.60 10.37
N ASP A 124 -16.49 -23.27 9.30
CA ASP A 124 -15.12 -23.69 9.02
C ASP A 124 -14.14 -23.30 10.15
N THR A 125 -14.29 -22.10 10.74
CA THR A 125 -13.46 -21.65 11.87
C THR A 125 -13.66 -22.51 13.11
N ASN A 126 -14.90 -22.90 13.43
CA ASN A 126 -15.19 -23.73 14.59
C ASN A 126 -14.64 -25.15 14.40
N ASP A 127 -14.84 -25.73 13.22
CA ASP A 127 -14.39 -27.09 12.92
C ASP A 127 -12.85 -27.16 12.98
N ARG A 128 -12.15 -26.22 12.33
CA ARG A 128 -10.69 -26.10 12.39
C ARG A 128 -10.16 -25.80 13.80
N TYR A 129 -10.92 -25.07 14.62
CA TYR A 129 -10.56 -24.86 16.03
C TYR A 129 -10.65 -26.16 16.84
N LEU A 130 -11.66 -27.00 16.61
CA LEU A 130 -11.79 -28.28 17.29
C LEU A 130 -10.72 -29.29 16.85
N GLU A 131 -10.31 -29.22 15.58
CA GLU A 131 -9.27 -30.07 14.99
C GLU A 131 -7.84 -29.57 15.29
N GLY A 132 -7.69 -28.38 15.88
CA GLY A 132 -6.37 -27.80 16.19
C GLY A 132 -5.60 -27.30 14.96
N GLU A 133 -6.33 -26.98 13.88
CA GLU A 133 -5.82 -26.53 12.59
C GLU A 133 -5.90 -25.01 12.41
N LEU A 134 -6.44 -24.29 13.39
CA LEU A 134 -6.51 -22.83 13.36
C LEU A 134 -5.12 -22.23 13.60
N SER A 135 -4.70 -21.29 12.76
CA SER A 135 -3.33 -20.75 12.82
C SER A 135 -3.30 -19.26 12.47
N PHE A 136 -2.65 -18.45 13.29
CA PHE A 136 -2.30 -17.08 12.90
C PHE A 136 -1.18 -17.10 11.86
N ILE A 137 -1.32 -16.24 10.85
CA ILE A 137 -0.29 -16.11 9.81
C ILE A 137 0.63 -14.94 10.15
N LEU A 138 1.93 -15.23 10.17
CA LEU A 138 3.01 -14.28 10.44
C LEU A 138 3.86 -14.08 9.18
N PHE A 139 4.37 -12.86 8.99
CA PHE A 139 5.44 -12.60 8.03
C PHE A 139 6.74 -12.39 8.77
N GLY A 140 7.79 -13.09 8.37
CA GLY A 140 9.08 -12.99 9.05
C GLY A 140 10.23 -13.56 8.22
N ILE A 141 11.44 -13.05 8.48
CA ILE A 141 12.68 -13.56 7.89
C ILE A 141 13.01 -14.92 8.50
N GLN A 142 12.72 -15.06 9.81
CA GLN A 142 12.83 -16.29 10.55
C GLN A 142 11.48 -17.02 10.54
N SER A 143 11.49 -18.30 10.19
CA SER A 143 10.29 -19.16 10.10
C SER A 143 10.17 -20.15 11.27
N THR A 144 10.89 -19.90 12.36
CA THR A 144 11.00 -20.83 13.49
C THR A 144 9.90 -20.57 14.50
N ILE A 145 9.13 -21.61 14.82
CA ILE A 145 8.13 -21.57 15.90
C ILE A 145 8.85 -21.66 17.26
N SER A 146 8.68 -20.64 18.09
CA SER A 146 9.29 -20.56 19.42
C SER A 146 8.60 -21.50 20.43
N ASN A 147 9.19 -21.68 21.61
CA ASN A 147 8.58 -22.49 22.66
C ASN A 147 7.33 -21.81 23.26
N GLU A 148 7.32 -20.48 23.32
CA GLU A 148 6.17 -19.69 23.75
C GLU A 148 5.00 -19.85 22.78
N MET A 149 5.28 -19.92 21.47
CA MET A 149 4.26 -20.21 20.45
C MET A 149 3.70 -21.63 20.57
N LYS A 150 4.53 -22.62 20.92
CA LYS A 150 4.07 -23.99 21.19
C LYS A 150 3.18 -24.05 22.43
N ALA A 151 3.60 -23.40 23.52
CA ALA A 151 2.81 -23.31 24.75
C ALA A 151 1.46 -22.61 24.51
N PHE A 152 1.44 -21.55 23.70
CA PHE A 152 0.21 -20.89 23.29
C PHE A 152 -0.72 -21.83 22.52
N LYS A 153 -0.18 -22.63 21.59
CA LYS A 153 -0.95 -23.66 20.86
C LYS A 153 -1.55 -24.69 21.81
N GLU A 154 -0.77 -25.22 22.74
CA GLU A 154 -1.24 -26.21 23.71
C GLU A 154 -2.38 -25.67 24.58
N LYS A 155 -2.30 -24.39 24.98
CA LYS A 155 -3.29 -23.75 25.86
C LYS A 155 -4.56 -23.31 25.13
N TYR A 156 -4.44 -22.79 23.91
CA TYR A 156 -5.55 -22.14 23.19
C TYR A 156 -5.98 -22.84 21.90
N ASN A 157 -5.34 -23.95 21.55
CA ASN A 157 -5.56 -24.72 20.32
C ASN A 157 -5.45 -23.89 19.02
N VAL A 158 -4.65 -22.83 19.04
CA VAL A 158 -4.35 -21.98 17.88
C VAL A 158 -2.85 -21.89 17.68
N SER A 159 -2.39 -22.21 16.48
CA SER A 159 -0.96 -22.26 16.14
C SER A 159 -0.50 -21.02 15.37
N PHE A 160 0.75 -21.02 14.91
CA PHE A 160 1.34 -19.94 14.12
C PHE A 160 1.97 -20.54 12.86
N GLU A 161 1.79 -19.86 11.73
CA GLU A 161 2.38 -20.23 10.46
C GLU A 161 3.17 -19.05 9.89
N TYR A 162 4.47 -19.27 9.64
CA TYR A 162 5.31 -18.28 9.00
C TYR A 162 5.17 -18.33 7.48
N LYS A 163 5.03 -17.15 6.89
CA LYS A 163 5.18 -16.90 5.46
C LYS A 163 6.42 -16.06 5.22
N ASN A 164 7.07 -16.30 4.09
CA ASN A 164 8.23 -15.53 3.64
C ASN A 164 7.90 -14.03 3.68
N CYS A 165 8.91 -13.20 3.97
CA CYS A 165 8.84 -11.73 3.87
C CYS A 165 8.54 -11.28 2.43
N VAL A 166 7.29 -11.42 1.99
CA VAL A 166 6.81 -10.89 0.72
C VAL A 166 5.75 -9.87 1.04
N VAL A 167 6.13 -8.61 0.84
CA VAL A 167 5.30 -7.41 0.97
C VAL A 167 4.36 -7.33 -0.24
N ASP A 168 3.45 -8.30 -0.39
CA ASP A 168 2.30 -8.18 -1.30
C ASP A 168 1.12 -7.61 -0.51
N PRO A 169 0.71 -6.35 -0.74
CA PRO A 169 -0.43 -5.71 -0.08
C PRO A 169 -1.75 -6.48 -0.19
N ILE A 170 -1.96 -7.26 -1.26
CA ILE A 170 -3.17 -8.09 -1.38
C ILE A 170 -3.11 -9.22 -0.36
N LEU A 171 -1.98 -9.94 -0.33
CA LEU A 171 -1.74 -11.00 0.64
C LEU A 171 -1.77 -10.46 2.09
N MET A 172 -1.21 -9.28 2.33
CA MET A 172 -1.28 -8.62 3.64
C MET A 172 -2.71 -8.31 4.07
N LYS A 173 -3.56 -7.81 3.16
CA LYS A 173 -4.99 -7.57 3.46
C LYS A 173 -5.72 -8.86 3.78
N GLN A 174 -5.42 -9.94 3.07
CA GLN A 174 -6.04 -11.25 3.29
C GLN A 174 -5.62 -11.88 4.62
N VAL A 175 -4.32 -11.85 4.92
CA VAL A 175 -3.79 -12.30 6.22
C VAL A 175 -4.35 -11.46 7.35
N SER A 176 -4.48 -10.14 7.18
CA SER A 176 -5.09 -9.27 8.19
C SER A 176 -6.56 -9.63 8.45
N ALA A 177 -7.33 -9.94 7.39
CA ALA A 177 -8.71 -10.36 7.51
C ALA A 177 -8.83 -11.72 8.20
N HIS A 178 -7.99 -12.69 7.80
CA HIS A 178 -7.90 -14.02 8.40
C HIS A 178 -7.60 -13.96 9.90
N ASN A 179 -6.51 -13.28 10.28
CA ASN A 179 -6.11 -13.14 11.67
C ASN A 179 -7.21 -12.44 12.50
N ARG A 180 -7.91 -11.45 11.92
CA ARG A 180 -9.05 -10.78 12.57
C ARG A 180 -10.25 -11.69 12.77
N GLU A 181 -10.50 -12.64 11.88
CA GLU A 181 -11.56 -13.62 12.03
C GLU A 181 -11.26 -14.57 13.19
N ILE A 182 -10.03 -15.10 13.27
CA ILE A 182 -9.55 -15.89 14.41
C ILE A 182 -9.69 -15.10 15.72
N TYR A 183 -9.25 -13.83 15.74
CA TYR A 183 -9.39 -12.95 16.89
C TYR A 183 -10.85 -12.82 17.34
N THR A 184 -11.75 -12.56 16.39
CA THR A 184 -13.18 -12.40 16.67
C THR A 184 -13.77 -13.68 17.24
N TYR A 185 -13.38 -14.83 16.68
CA TYR A 185 -13.79 -16.15 17.16
C TYR A 185 -13.31 -16.41 18.58
N LEU A 186 -12.01 -16.25 18.85
CA LEU A 186 -11.43 -16.48 20.19
C LEU A 186 -12.01 -15.53 21.22
N LYS A 187 -12.18 -14.25 20.87
CA LYS A 187 -12.83 -13.26 21.74
C LYS A 187 -14.24 -13.69 22.15
N LYS A 188 -15.02 -14.25 21.22
CA LYS A 188 -16.37 -14.77 21.48
C LYS A 188 -16.35 -16.08 22.27
N LYS A 189 -15.39 -16.97 22.00
CA LYS A 189 -15.34 -18.34 22.55
C LYS A 189 -14.73 -18.41 23.95
N ILE A 190 -13.63 -17.71 24.18
CA ILE A 190 -12.80 -17.83 25.39
C ILE A 190 -12.45 -16.46 26.03
N GLY A 191 -13.06 -15.37 25.56
CA GLY A 191 -12.82 -14.02 26.08
C GLY A 191 -11.52 -13.41 25.58
N THR A 192 -10.98 -12.41 26.29
CA THR A 192 -9.82 -11.61 25.84
C THR A 192 -8.52 -11.87 26.61
N GLN A 193 -8.52 -12.77 27.60
CA GLN A 193 -7.36 -12.99 28.46
C GLN A 193 -6.13 -13.50 27.68
N TRP A 194 -6.37 -14.31 26.64
CA TRP A 194 -5.32 -14.83 25.74
C TRP A 194 -4.51 -13.75 25.04
N LEU A 195 -5.04 -12.52 24.89
CA LEU A 195 -4.30 -11.41 24.27
C LEU A 195 -3.06 -11.00 25.07
N LEU A 196 -3.08 -11.20 26.39
CA LEU A 196 -1.93 -10.91 27.26
C LEU A 196 -0.83 -11.98 27.15
N GLU A 197 -1.18 -13.13 26.58
CA GLU A 197 -0.31 -14.30 26.47
C GLU A 197 0.16 -14.53 25.02
N LEU A 198 -0.20 -13.62 24.10
CA LEU A 198 0.30 -13.64 22.73
C LEU A 198 1.83 -13.43 22.74
N PRO A 199 2.61 -14.37 22.17
CA PRO A 199 4.06 -14.26 22.15
C PRO A 199 4.58 -13.24 21.13
N VAL A 200 3.74 -12.85 20.16
CA VAL A 200 4.08 -11.93 19.07
C VAL A 200 2.86 -11.12 18.66
N SER A 201 3.13 -9.94 18.11
CA SER A 201 2.07 -9.09 17.54
C SER A 201 1.54 -9.65 16.22
N ILE A 202 0.22 -9.65 16.07
CA ILE A 202 -0.45 -10.24 14.91
C ILE A 202 -1.00 -9.15 13.97
N LEU A 203 -0.61 -9.21 12.70
CA LEU A 203 -1.09 -8.30 11.68
C LEU A 203 -2.62 -8.32 11.59
N GLY A 204 -3.24 -7.13 11.59
CA GLY A 204 -4.69 -6.96 11.46
C GLY A 204 -5.46 -6.94 12.78
N ILE A 205 -4.78 -7.23 13.89
CA ILE A 205 -5.29 -7.14 15.26
C ILE A 205 -4.69 -5.89 15.92
N LYS A 206 -5.52 -5.10 16.60
CA LYS A 206 -5.01 -4.06 17.52
C LYS A 206 -4.94 -4.67 18.90
N GLU A 207 -3.71 -4.90 19.35
CA GLU A 207 -3.43 -5.27 20.73
C GLU A 207 -3.37 -3.96 21.54
N ARG A 208 -4.55 -3.56 22.05
CA ARG A 208 -4.85 -2.30 22.75
C ARG A 208 -5.07 -1.07 21.86
#